data_AF-A0A928ZZY3-F1
#
_entry.id   AF-A0A928ZZY3-F1
#
_cell.length_a   1.000
_cell.length_b   1.000
_cell.length_c   1.000
_cell.angle_alpha   90.00
_cell.angle_beta   90.00
_cell.angle_gamma   90.00
#
_symmetry.space_group_name_H-M   'P 1'
#
loop_
_entity.id
_entity.type
_entity.pdbx_description
1 polymer ?
#
loop_
_entity_poly.entity_id
_entity_poly.type
_entity_poly.pdbx_seq_one_letter_code
_entity_poly.pdbx_strand_id
1 'polypeptide(L)' 'MPKTTTAAPLVLHPMAKFQRQVKSLVESDVIKSTDKLWKIAFLFRDNWEHWKHELEEFEFSMQDPISDLLAVESWEEEA' A
#
# COMPACT_ATOMS: atom_id res chain seq x y z
N MET A 1 14.71 -37.03 -9.31
CA MET A 1 13.96 -36.77 -8.06
C MET A 1 13.62 -35.27 -8.03
N PRO A 2 12.41 -34.85 -8.38
CA PRO A 2 12.03 -33.44 -8.26
C PRO A 2 11.87 -33.09 -6.77
N LYS A 3 12.56 -32.03 -6.34
CA LYS A 3 12.40 -31.43 -5.02
C LYS A 3 11.05 -30.72 -4.99
N THR A 4 10.06 -31.28 -4.29
CA THR A 4 8.82 -30.58 -3.97
C THR A 4 9.13 -29.58 -2.86
N THR A 5 9.46 -28.35 -3.25
CA THR A 5 9.41 -27.20 -2.33
C THR A 5 7.94 -26.84 -2.16
N THR A 6 7.40 -27.14 -0.97
CA THR A 6 6.12 -26.63 -0.49
C THR A 6 6.20 -25.10 -0.46
N ALA A 7 5.57 -24.43 -1.43
CA ALA A 7 5.37 -23.00 -1.37
C ALA A 7 4.34 -22.71 -0.28
N ALA A 8 4.78 -22.23 0.88
CA ALA A 8 3.89 -21.59 1.84
C ALA A 8 3.16 -20.44 1.12
N PRO A 9 1.87 -20.19 1.40
CA PRO A 9 1.20 -19.03 0.85
C PRO A 9 2.01 -17.79 1.22
N LEU A 10 2.49 -17.05 0.21
CA LEU A 10 3.09 -15.74 0.39
C LEU A 10 2.01 -14.86 1.02
N VAL A 11 2.01 -14.76 2.35
CA VAL A 11 1.14 -13.83 3.07
C VAL A 11 1.59 -12.44 2.64
N LEU A 12 0.82 -11.85 1.73
CA LEU A 12 1.10 -10.53 1.21
C LEU A 12 0.99 -9.54 2.37
N HIS A 13 2.08 -8.80 2.60
CA HIS A 13 2.12 -7.74 3.61
C HIS A 13 0.91 -6.80 3.44
N PRO A 14 0.22 -6.37 4.52
CA PRO A 14 -0.94 -5.48 4.43
C PRO A 14 -0.69 -4.24 3.57
N MET A 15 0.47 -3.58 3.72
CA MET A 15 0.88 -2.46 2.87
C MET A 15 1.02 -2.80 1.39
N ALA A 16 1.53 -3.98 1.03
CA ALA A 16 1.62 -4.39 -0.36
C ALA A 16 0.21 -4.57 -0.98
N LYS A 17 -0.77 -5.02 -0.20
CA LYS A 17 -2.18 -5.07 -0.64
C LYS A 17 -2.76 -3.66 -0.80
N PHE A 18 -2.54 -2.79 0.19
CA PHE A 18 -3.00 -1.39 0.16
C PHE A 18 -2.41 -0.62 -1.03
N GLN A 19 -1.10 -0.69 -1.23
CA GLN A 19 -0.39 -0.06 -2.35
C GLN A 19 -0.96 -0.50 -3.70
N ARG A 20 -1.27 -1.80 -3.88
CA ARG A 20 -1.92 -2.31 -5.10
C ARG A 20 -3.32 -1.72 -5.32
N GLN A 21 -4.11 -1.56 -4.26
CA GLN A 21 -5.42 -0.92 -4.36
C GLN A 21 -5.30 0.55 -4.75
N VAL A 22 -4.38 1.29 -4.11
CA VAL A 22 -4.09 2.69 -4.47
C VAL A 22 -3.61 2.81 -5.92
N LYS A 23 -2.74 1.91 -6.38
CA LYS A 23 -2.30 1.86 -7.78
C LYS A 23 -3.46 1.68 -8.75
N SER A 24 -4.37 0.76 -8.47
CA SER A 24 -5.56 0.53 -9.30
C SER A 24 -6.47 1.77 -9.36
N LEU A 25 -6.55 2.57 -8.30
CA LEU A 25 -7.30 3.83 -8.27
C LEU A 25 -6.65 4.92 -9.12
N VAL A 26 -5.31 4.97 -9.15
CA VAL A 26 -4.57 5.88 -10.04
C VAL A 26 -4.74 5.46 -11.51
N GLU A 27 -4.61 4.17 -11.81
CA GLU A 27 -4.75 3.63 -13.17
C GLU A 27 -6.17 3.79 -13.75
N SER A 28 -7.18 3.83 -12.88
CA SER A 28 -8.58 4.07 -13.26
C SER A 28 -8.99 5.54 -13.23
N ASP A 29 -8.03 6.45 -13.04
CA ASP A 29 -8.22 7.91 -13.00
C ASP A 29 -9.12 8.43 -11.87
N VAL A 30 -9.36 7.62 -10.83
CA VAL A 30 -10.16 8.01 -9.66
C VAL A 30 -9.38 9.02 -8.78
N ILE A 31 -8.06 8.85 -8.72
CA ILE A 31 -7.11 9.75 -8.06
C ILE A 31 -5.86 9.92 -8.93
N LYS A 32 -5.05 10.94 -8.66
CA LYS A 32 -3.80 11.19 -9.37
C LYS A 32 -2.61 10.81 -8.49
N SER A 33 -1.49 10.40 -9.08
CA SER A 33 -0.25 10.16 -8.33
C SER A 33 0.28 11.42 -7.64
N THR A 34 -0.09 12.61 -8.12
CA THR A 34 0.25 13.91 -7.53
C THR A 34 -0.72 14.35 -6.43
N ASP A 35 -1.83 13.64 -6.22
CA ASP A 35 -2.70 13.91 -5.10
C ASP A 35 -1.99 13.50 -3.80
N LYS A 36 -2.33 14.18 -2.70
CA LYS A 36 -1.79 13.90 -1.37
C LYS A 36 -2.42 12.65 -0.75
N LEU A 37 -1.67 11.91 0.05
CA LEU A 37 -2.11 10.66 0.70
C LEU A 37 -3.41 10.82 1.50
N TRP A 38 -3.64 11.95 2.19
CA TRP A 38 -4.89 12.17 2.94
C TRP A 38 -6.16 12.04 2.10
N LYS A 39 -6.08 12.26 0.78
CA LYS A 39 -7.24 12.16 -0.12
C LYS A 39 -7.76 10.72 -0.20
N ILE A 40 -6.92 9.72 0.09
CA ILE A 40 -7.28 8.31 0.13
C ILE A 40 -8.35 8.03 1.20
N ALA A 41 -8.41 8.84 2.26
CA ALA A 41 -9.41 8.73 3.33
C ALA A 41 -10.86 8.63 2.81
N PHE A 42 -11.18 9.41 1.78
CA PHE A 42 -12.52 9.43 1.19
C PHE A 42 -12.91 8.13 0.49
N LEU A 43 -11.92 7.33 0.07
CA LEU A 43 -12.11 6.09 -0.68
C LEU A 43 -12.16 4.88 0.24
N PHE A 44 -11.36 4.88 1.32
CA PHE A 44 -11.23 3.74 2.24
C PHE A 44 -12.16 3.80 3.45
N ARG A 45 -12.80 4.95 3.72
CA ARG A 45 -13.83 5.18 4.75
C ARG A 45 -13.50 4.48 6.08
N ASP A 46 -14.22 3.43 6.44
CA ASP A 46 -14.11 2.75 7.74
C ASP A 46 -12.74 2.09 7.96
N ASN A 47 -12.04 1.75 6.88
CA ASN A 47 -10.69 1.18 6.95
C ASN A 47 -9.59 2.24 6.97
N TRP A 48 -9.93 3.52 6.79
CA TRP A 48 -8.93 4.58 6.67
C TRP A 48 -8.09 4.76 7.92
N GLU A 49 -8.70 4.69 9.11
CA GLU A 49 -7.96 4.89 10.37
C GLU A 49 -6.84 3.86 10.53
N HIS A 50 -7.11 2.60 10.18
CA HIS A 50 -6.09 1.54 10.14
C HIS A 50 -4.98 1.86 9.14
N TRP A 51 -5.32 2.19 7.89
CA TRP A 51 -4.30 2.48 6.88
C TRP A 51 -3.50 3.75 7.16
N LYS A 52 -4.11 4.73 7.81
CA LYS A 52 -3.41 5.93 8.24
C LYS A 52 -2.34 5.58 9.27
N HIS A 53 -2.66 4.75 10.27
CA HIS A 53 -1.70 4.32 11.27
C HIS A 53 -0.51 3.60 10.64
N GLU A 54 -0.78 2.64 9.76
CA GLU A 54 0.27 1.90 9.06
C GLU A 54 1.14 2.83 8.21
N LEU A 55 0.53 3.76 7.46
CA LEU A 55 1.27 4.77 6.70
C LEU A 55 2.20 5.59 7.62
N GLU A 56 1.71 6.01 8.79
CA GLU A 56 2.50 6.74 9.78
C GLU A 56 3.63 5.87 10.39
N GLU A 57 3.44 4.55 10.55
CA GLU A 57 4.48 3.61 11.00
C GLU A 57 5.62 3.47 9.99
N PHE A 58 5.33 3.59 8.69
CA PHE A 58 6.33 3.67 7.62
C PHE A 58 6.80 5.12 7.33
N GLU A 59 6.58 6.03 8.29
CA GLU A 59 7.00 7.44 8.25
C GLU A 59 6.40 8.28 7.11
N PHE A 60 5.31 7.84 6.48
CA PHE A 60 4.60 8.67 5.52
C PHE A 60 3.85 9.80 6.22
N SER A 61 4.01 11.01 5.67
CA SER A 61 3.15 12.14 5.99
C SER A 61 1.90 12.12 5.13
N MET A 62 0.77 12.51 5.73
CA MET A 62 -0.49 12.65 5.00
C MET A 62 -0.44 13.74 3.91
N GLN A 63 0.60 14.58 3.90
CA GLN A 63 0.86 15.57 2.86
C GLN A 63 1.67 15.02 1.68
N ASP A 64 2.28 13.85 1.82
CA ASP A 64 3.12 13.26 0.77
C ASP A 64 2.27 12.92 -0.45
N PRO A 65 2.85 13.01 -1.65
CA PRO A 65 2.16 12.60 -2.86
C PRO A 65 2.00 11.08 -2.90
N ILE A 66 0.91 10.62 -3.51
CA ILE A 66 0.65 9.19 -3.72
C ILE A 66 1.78 8.50 -4.48
N SER A 67 2.52 9.23 -5.33
CA SER A 67 3.71 8.70 -6.02
C SER A 67 4.73 8.09 -5.07
N ASP A 68 4.89 8.65 -3.86
CA ASP A 68 5.92 8.20 -2.93
C ASP A 68 5.55 6.84 -2.34
N LEU A 69 4.28 6.65 -1.99
CA LEU A 69 3.74 5.33 -1.63
C LEU A 69 3.88 4.32 -2.78
N LEU A 70 3.64 4.74 -4.02
CA LEU A 70 3.74 3.86 -5.19
C LEU A 70 5.18 3.55 -5.60
N ALA A 71 6.16 4.30 -5.12
CA ALA A 71 7.58 4.08 -5.39
C ALA A 71 8.20 3.01 -4.48
N VAL A 72 7.53 2.61 -3.39
CA VAL A 72 8.02 1.54 -2.50
C VAL A 72 8.09 0.21 -3.24
N GLU A 73 9.28 -0.36 -3.36
CA GLU A 73 9.51 -1.60 -4.11
C GLU A 73 9.19 -2.87 -3.31
N SER A 74 9.37 -2.83 -1.98
CA SER A 74 9.13 -3.96 -1.08
C SER A 74 8.63 -3.49 0.29
N TRP A 75 7.78 -4.31 0.91
CA TRP A 75 7.23 -4.12 2.24
C TRP A 75 7.67 -5.25 3.19
N GLU A 76 8.82 -5.87 2.91
CA GLU A 76 9.41 -6.86 3.81
C GLU A 76 9.82 -6.15 5.11
N GLU A 77 9.15 -6.50 6.22
CA GLU A 77 9.63 -6.18 7.56
C GLU A 77 10.95 -6.96 7.75
N GLU A 78 12.06 -6.27 8.04
CA GLU A 78 13.29 -6.95 8.47
C GLU A 78 13.00 -7.75 9.74
N ALA A 79 12.93 -9.08 9.60
CA ALA A 79 12.63 -10.03 10.66
C ALA A 79 13.74 -10.13 11.72
#